data_AF-A0A2K3J870-F1
#
_entry.id   AF-A0A2K3J870-F1
#
_cell.length_a   1.000
_cell.length_b   1.000
_cell.length_c   1.000
_cell.angle_alpha   90.00
_cell.angle_beta   90.00
_cell.angle_gamma   90.00
#
_symmetry.space_group_name_H-M   'P 1'
#
loop_
_entity.id
_entity.type
_entity.pdbx_description
1 polymer ?
#
loop_
_entity_poly.entity_id
_entity_poly.type
_entity_poly.pdbx_seq_one_letter_code
_entity_poly.pdbx_strand_id
1 'polypeptide(L)'
;AKHTVQIGKNVTIGHAAVIHGACIEDECLIGIHATVLNGAHICSGSIIGACALVTEGMIVPTDSLVLGVPGKIMKQNPQFIDPIRENATIYQKLSQNHKQGRYEIYGLDDEKNL
;
A
#
# COMPACT_ATOMS: atom_id res chain seq x y z
N ALA A 1 14.56 13.90 -14.28
CA ALA A 1 14.55 12.46 -13.92
C ALA A 1 13.78 11.70 -14.99
N LYS A 2 14.24 10.51 -15.44
CA LYS A 2 13.61 9.74 -16.52
C LYS A 2 12.32 9.00 -16.11
N HIS A 3 12.02 8.92 -14.82
CA HIS A 3 10.82 8.27 -14.29
C HIS A 3 10.06 9.21 -13.34
N THR A 4 8.76 9.38 -13.57
CA THR A 4 7.84 10.11 -12.68
C THR A 4 7.28 9.16 -11.62
N VAL A 5 6.80 9.71 -10.50
CA VAL A 5 5.99 8.95 -9.53
C VAL A 5 4.52 9.13 -9.89
N GLN A 6 3.82 8.03 -10.10
CA GLN A 6 2.36 8.01 -10.32
C GLN A 6 1.72 7.10 -9.28
N ILE A 7 0.70 7.61 -8.59
CA ILE A 7 -0.05 6.89 -7.57
C ILE A 7 -1.52 6.99 -7.93
N GLY A 8 -2.17 5.83 -8.09
CA GLY A 8 -3.59 5.69 -8.39
C GLY A 8 -4.52 6.05 -7.23
N LYS A 9 -5.79 5.78 -7.42
CA LYS A 9 -6.87 5.96 -6.43
C LYS A 9 -6.86 4.82 -5.41
N ASN A 10 -7.28 5.13 -4.19
CA ASN A 10 -7.41 4.14 -3.10
C ASN A 10 -6.13 3.35 -2.81
N VAL A 11 -4.96 3.94 -3.11
CA VAL A 11 -3.67 3.34 -2.76
C VAL A 11 -3.34 3.65 -1.31
N THR A 12 -2.93 2.62 -0.56
CA THR A 12 -2.35 2.81 0.78
C THR A 12 -0.84 2.80 0.68
N ILE A 13 -0.20 3.87 1.14
CA ILE A 13 1.25 3.92 1.35
C ILE A 13 1.53 3.75 2.83
N GLY A 14 2.08 2.60 3.21
CA GLY A 14 2.41 2.26 4.59
C GLY A 14 3.50 3.17 5.17
N HIS A 15 3.57 3.19 6.50
CA HIS A 15 4.53 4.00 7.25
C HIS A 15 5.97 3.78 6.74
N ALA A 16 6.72 4.86 6.54
CA ALA A 16 8.10 4.81 6.07
C ALA A 16 8.33 4.02 4.76
N ALA A 17 7.30 3.78 3.95
CA ALA A 17 7.49 3.23 2.62
C ALA A 17 8.18 4.27 1.71
N VAL A 18 9.05 3.80 0.83
CA VAL A 18 9.81 4.63 -0.11
C VAL A 18 9.36 4.31 -1.54
N ILE A 19 8.87 5.31 -2.26
CA ILE A 19 8.47 5.20 -3.66
C ILE A 19 9.38 6.11 -4.47
N HIS A 20 10.15 5.53 -5.39
CA HIS A 20 11.12 6.27 -6.16
C HIS A 20 10.97 5.97 -7.65
N GLY A 21 10.28 6.86 -8.38
CA GLY A 21 10.15 6.79 -9.84
C GLY A 21 9.32 5.61 -10.36
N ALA A 22 8.22 5.25 -9.69
CA ALA A 22 7.39 4.10 -10.01
C ALA A 22 5.94 4.47 -10.35
N CYS A 23 5.26 3.57 -11.06
CA CYS A 23 3.81 3.63 -11.29
C CYS A 23 3.11 2.64 -10.36
N ILE A 24 2.17 3.13 -9.57
CA ILE A 24 1.30 2.33 -8.72
C ILE A 24 -0.13 2.59 -9.19
N GLU A 25 -0.79 1.56 -9.71
CA GLU A 25 -2.18 1.64 -10.14
C GLU A 25 -3.14 1.77 -8.95
N ASP A 26 -4.44 1.85 -9.27
CA ASP A 26 -5.50 1.96 -8.28
C ASP A 26 -5.51 0.73 -7.36
N GLU A 27 -6.00 0.93 -6.13
CA GLU A 27 -6.30 -0.16 -5.20
C GLU A 27 -5.10 -1.07 -4.92
N CYS A 28 -3.94 -0.46 -4.67
CA CYS A 28 -2.73 -1.15 -4.22
C CYS A 28 -2.44 -0.86 -2.74
N LEU A 29 -1.76 -1.78 -2.07
CA LEU A 29 -1.23 -1.57 -0.71
C LEU A 29 0.29 -1.72 -0.72
N ILE A 30 0.98 -0.65 -0.39
CA ILE A 30 2.42 -0.65 -0.18
C ILE A 30 2.67 -0.79 1.31
N GLY A 31 3.25 -1.92 1.71
CA GLY A 31 3.48 -2.27 3.11
C GLY A 31 4.43 -1.30 3.82
N ILE A 32 4.33 -1.28 5.15
CA ILE A 32 5.24 -0.54 6.01
C ILE A 32 6.70 -0.83 5.63
N HIS A 33 7.48 0.25 5.48
CA HIS A 33 8.91 0.18 5.20
C HIS A 33 9.29 -0.56 3.89
N ALA A 34 8.33 -0.79 2.98
CA ALA A 34 8.63 -1.31 1.65
C ALA A 34 9.33 -0.24 0.80
N THR A 35 10.17 -0.67 -0.13
CA THR A 35 10.85 0.21 -1.10
C THR A 35 10.50 -0.21 -2.53
N VAL A 36 10.06 0.75 -3.34
CA VAL A 36 9.74 0.56 -4.75
C VAL A 36 10.66 1.43 -5.60
N LEU A 37 11.49 0.79 -6.43
CA LEU A 37 12.53 1.44 -7.23
C LEU A 37 12.03 1.88 -8.62
N ASN A 38 12.91 2.58 -9.35
CA ASN A 38 12.61 3.23 -10.62
C ASN A 38 12.00 2.29 -11.65
N GLY A 39 11.04 2.80 -12.44
CA GLY A 39 10.45 2.06 -13.54
C GLY A 39 9.60 0.85 -13.12
N ALA A 40 9.46 0.56 -11.83
CA ALA A 40 8.55 -0.47 -11.36
C ALA A 40 7.10 -0.09 -11.66
N HIS A 41 6.28 -1.08 -12.01
CA HIS A 41 4.85 -0.92 -12.27
C HIS A 41 4.08 -1.92 -11.42
N ILE A 42 3.32 -1.41 -10.46
CA ILE A 42 2.47 -2.19 -9.58
C ILE A 42 1.04 -2.13 -10.11
N CYS A 43 0.53 -3.25 -10.63
CA CYS A 43 -0.83 -3.33 -11.13
C CYS A 43 -1.85 -3.50 -10.01
N SER A 44 -3.09 -3.13 -10.32
CA SER A 44 -4.21 -3.00 -9.38
C SER A 44 -4.42 -4.25 -8.51
N GLY A 45 -4.94 -4.09 -7.29
CA GLY A 45 -5.21 -5.20 -6.36
C GLY A 45 -3.97 -5.85 -5.73
N SER A 46 -2.78 -5.29 -5.98
CA SER A 46 -1.53 -5.87 -5.49
C SER A 46 -1.12 -5.34 -4.12
N ILE A 47 -0.44 -6.20 -3.38
CA ILE A 47 0.13 -5.94 -2.06
C ILE A 47 1.65 -6.10 -2.13
N ILE A 48 2.36 -5.04 -1.78
CA ILE A 48 3.79 -5.11 -1.47
C ILE A 48 3.92 -5.30 0.03
N GLY A 49 4.48 -6.42 0.47
CA GLY A 49 4.59 -6.74 1.89
C GLY A 49 5.53 -5.80 2.64
N ALA A 50 5.44 -5.85 3.97
CA ALA A 50 6.32 -5.10 4.85
C ALA A 50 7.79 -5.38 4.55
N CYS A 51 8.62 -4.34 4.56
CA CYS A 51 10.06 -4.39 4.29
C CYS A 51 10.45 -5.01 2.93
N ALA A 52 9.53 -5.18 1.98
CA ALA A 52 9.85 -5.75 0.68
C ALA A 52 10.57 -4.72 -0.21
N LEU A 53 11.48 -5.19 -1.08
CA LEU A 53 12.18 -4.38 -2.07
C LEU A 53 11.73 -4.75 -3.49
N VAL A 54 10.89 -3.92 -4.09
CA VAL A 54 10.54 -4.03 -5.53
C VAL A 54 11.67 -3.42 -6.34
N THR A 55 12.33 -4.26 -7.16
CA THR A 55 13.52 -3.87 -7.93
C THR A 55 13.19 -2.98 -9.13
N GLU A 56 14.22 -2.33 -9.68
CA GLU A 56 14.09 -1.46 -10.86
C GLU A 56 13.45 -2.21 -12.03
N GLY A 57 12.48 -1.58 -12.68
CA GLY A 57 11.76 -2.13 -13.84
C GLY A 57 10.84 -3.33 -13.56
N MET A 58 10.66 -3.73 -12.29
CA MET A 58 9.81 -4.88 -11.96
C MET A 58 8.34 -4.59 -12.30
N ILE A 59 7.71 -5.47 -13.06
CA ILE A 59 6.27 -5.47 -13.29
C ILE A 59 5.63 -6.43 -12.28
N VAL A 60 4.77 -5.91 -11.42
CA VAL A 60 3.97 -6.69 -10.48
C VAL A 60 2.56 -6.82 -11.06
N PRO A 61 2.15 -8.02 -11.51
CA PRO A 61 0.83 -8.23 -12.09
C PRO A 61 -0.29 -7.98 -11.10
N THR A 62 -1.51 -7.77 -11.59
CA THR A 62 -2.73 -7.63 -10.77
C THR A 62 -2.87 -8.74 -9.74
N ASP A 63 -3.46 -8.38 -8.60
CA ASP A 63 -3.77 -9.28 -7.49
C ASP A 63 -2.55 -9.99 -6.88
N SER A 64 -1.36 -9.41 -7.00
CA SER A 64 -0.11 -10.05 -6.54
C SER A 64 0.25 -9.71 -5.10
N LEU A 65 0.86 -10.67 -4.39
CA LEU A 65 1.57 -10.44 -3.14
C LEU A 65 3.08 -10.53 -3.35
N VAL A 66 3.80 -9.45 -3.09
CA VAL A 66 5.27 -9.40 -3.20
C VAL A 66 5.91 -9.37 -1.81
N LEU A 67 6.85 -10.27 -1.53
CA LEU A 67 7.56 -10.33 -0.24
C LEU A 67 9.08 -10.41 -0.43
N GLY A 68 9.84 -9.89 0.54
CA GLY A 68 11.28 -10.12 0.70
C GLY A 68 12.20 -9.08 0.03
N VAL A 69 13.51 -9.31 0.15
CA VAL A 69 14.58 -8.48 -0.42
C VAL A 69 15.61 -9.41 -1.09
N PRO A 70 15.71 -9.43 -2.43
CA PRO A 70 14.83 -8.76 -3.38
C PRO A 70 13.40 -9.33 -3.32
N GLY A 71 12.41 -8.49 -3.60
CA GLY A 71 11.00 -8.85 -3.59
C GLY A 71 10.68 -9.88 -4.66
N LYS A 72 9.88 -10.88 -4.30
CA LYS A 72 9.37 -11.91 -5.22
C LYS A 72 7.87 -11.98 -5.15
N ILE A 73 7.22 -12.21 -6.29
CA ILE A 73 5.79 -12.49 -6.36
C ILE A 73 5.57 -13.88 -5.74
N MET A 74 4.92 -13.92 -4.58
CA MET A 74 4.70 -15.13 -3.82
C MET A 74 3.39 -15.81 -4.17
N LYS A 75 2.35 -15.02 -4.46
CA LYS A 75 1.01 -15.51 -4.76
C LYS A 75 0.25 -14.45 -5.56
N GLN A 76 -0.71 -14.90 -6.35
CA GLN A 76 -1.78 -14.06 -6.90
C GLN A 76 -3.14 -14.51 -6.36
N ASN A 77 -3.97 -13.57 -5.91
CA ASN A 77 -5.30 -13.85 -5.39
C ASN A 77 -6.23 -12.63 -5.54
N PRO A 78 -7.30 -12.72 -6.37
CA PRO A 78 -8.26 -11.62 -6.53
C PRO A 78 -8.93 -11.15 -5.25
N GLN A 79 -8.96 -11.98 -4.20
CA GLN A 79 -9.51 -11.61 -2.90
C GLN A 79 -8.62 -10.64 -2.11
N PHE A 80 -7.40 -10.34 -2.58
CA PHE A 80 -6.55 -9.31 -1.96
C PHE A 80 -7.14 -7.91 -2.09
N ILE A 81 -8.04 -7.67 -3.05
CA ILE A 81 -8.68 -6.37 -3.23
C ILE A 81 -9.53 -5.94 -2.03
N ASP A 82 -10.16 -6.88 -1.34
CA ASP A 82 -11.08 -6.60 -0.24
C ASP A 82 -10.40 -5.90 0.94
N PRO A 83 -9.31 -6.46 1.54
CA PRO A 83 -8.60 -5.77 2.63
C PRO A 83 -7.94 -4.47 2.17
N ILE A 84 -7.57 -4.32 0.89
CA ILE A 84 -7.01 -3.06 0.37
C ILE A 84 -8.06 -1.95 0.39
N ARG A 85 -9.26 -2.23 -0.11
CA ARG A 85 -10.39 -1.29 -0.12
C ARG A 85 -10.86 -0.94 1.29
N GLU A 86 -10.93 -1.94 2.17
CA GLU A 86 -11.26 -1.73 3.59
C GLU A 86 -10.24 -0.76 4.23
N ASN A 87 -8.94 -1.04 4.06
CA ASN A 87 -7.89 -0.19 4.62
C ASN A 87 -7.94 1.25 4.05
N ALA A 88 -8.13 1.40 2.73
CA ALA A 88 -8.28 2.71 2.10
C ALA A 88 -9.47 3.49 2.70
N THR A 89 -10.59 2.82 2.93
CA THR A 89 -11.80 3.41 3.53
C THR A 89 -11.54 3.87 4.97
N ILE A 90 -10.86 3.04 5.77
CA ILE A 90 -10.48 3.37 7.15
C ILE A 90 -9.64 4.65 7.17
N TYR A 91 -8.58 4.74 6.37
CA TYR A 91 -7.71 5.91 6.34
C TYR A 91 -8.39 7.16 5.79
N GLN A 92 -9.32 7.02 4.84
CA GLN A 92 -10.14 8.14 4.38
C GLN A 92 -11.03 8.68 5.51
N LYS A 93 -11.71 7.80 6.26
CA LYS A 93 -12.51 8.17 7.44
C LYS A 93 -11.65 8.82 8.52
N LEU A 94 -10.49 8.22 8.84
CA LEU A 94 -9.56 8.76 9.83
C LEU A 94 -9.06 10.15 9.43
N SER A 95 -8.71 10.36 8.16
CA SER A 95 -8.32 11.67 7.62
C SER A 95 -9.43 12.71 7.79
N GLN A 96 -10.69 12.34 7.51
CA GLN A 96 -11.83 13.24 7.70
C GLN A 96 -12.06 13.57 9.18
N ASN A 97 -11.99 12.58 10.08
CA ASN A 97 -12.12 12.77 11.52
C ASN A 97 -11.05 13.73 12.05
N HIS A 98 -9.78 13.50 11.71
CA HIS A 98 -8.67 14.35 12.13
C HIS A 98 -8.82 15.79 11.61
N LYS A 99 -9.29 15.98 10.37
CA LYS A 99 -9.60 17.32 9.82
C LYS A 99 -10.70 18.05 10.61
N GLN A 100 -11.58 17.31 11.28
CA GLN A 100 -12.67 17.83 12.10
C GLN A 100 -12.29 17.92 13.59
N GLY A 101 -11.03 17.69 13.96
CA GLY A 101 -10.57 17.72 15.34
C GLY A 101 -11.05 16.53 16.18
N ARG A 102 -11.54 15.46 15.54
CA ARG A 102 -11.86 14.20 16.20
C ARG A 102 -10.67 13.27 16.09
N TYR A 103 -10.17 12.85 17.25
CA TYR A 103 -9.04 11.94 17.37
C TYR A 103 -9.54 10.66 18.02
N GLU A 104 -9.54 9.56 17.28
CA GLU A 104 -9.76 8.24 17.85
C GLU A 104 -8.42 7.81 18.49
N ILE A 105 -8.44 7.53 19.79
CA ILE A 105 -7.25 7.12 20.53
C ILE A 105 -7.28 5.62 20.67
N TYR A 106 -6.33 4.96 19.99
CA TYR A 106 -6.16 3.51 20.06
C TYR A 106 -6.10 3.05 21.53
N GLY A 107 -7.00 2.12 21.89
CA GLY A 107 -7.10 1.56 23.23
C GLY A 107 -7.93 2.35 24.25
N LEU A 108 -8.35 3.58 23.97
CA LEU A 108 -9.31 4.31 24.83
C LEU A 108 -10.75 4.23 24.30
N ASP A 109 -10.91 4.14 22.98
CA ASP A 109 -12.22 4.13 22.31
C ASP A 109 -12.66 2.72 21.85
N ASP A 110 -11.83 1.70 22.05
CA ASP A 110 -12.16 0.30 21.76
C ASP A 110 -12.90 -0.35 22.94
N GLU A 111 -14.22 -0.53 22.83
CA GLU A 111 -15.01 -1.31 23.79
C GLU A 111 -14.50 -2.77 23.97
N LYS A 112 -13.63 -3.25 23.08
CA LYS A 112 -13.03 -4.59 23.14
C LYS A 112 -11.80 -4.71 24.06
N ASN A 113 -11.34 -3.60 24.65
CA ASN A 113 -10.21 -3.59 25.60
C ASN A 113 -10.63 -3.32 27.06
N LEU A 114 -11.93 -3.42 27.38
CA LEU A 114 -12.49 -3.42 28.74
C LEU A 114 -13.00 -4.82 29.14
#